data_AF-A0A7J4PHH7-F1
#
_entry.id   AF-A0A7J4PHH7-F1
#
_cell.length_a   1.000
_cell.length_b   1.000
_cell.length_c   1.000
_cell.angle_alpha   90.00
_cell.angle_beta   90.00
_cell.angle_gamma   90.00
#
_symmetry.space_group_name_H-M   'P 1'
#
loop_
_entity.id
_entity.type
_entity.pdbx_description
1 polymer ?
#
loop_
_entity_poly.entity_id
_entity_poly.type
_entity_poly.pdbx_seq_one_letter_code
_entity_poly.pdbx_strand_id
1 'polypeptide(L)'
;MGSIRSKIKSRVEKFIEVDSTGYRRAILCIFIKVKKATIDELHEMLGKKYNVSRNMVASMVGYIHSKLGILRSRKESYKTPMVYTLREEYLDLLMKVVNTAPKPSSDAVT
;
A
#
# COMPACT_ATOMS: atom_id res chain seq x y z
N MET A 1 23.33 8.15 -6.27
CA MET A 1 22.28 7.15 -6.60
C MET A 1 21.77 6.53 -5.30
N GLY A 2 20.50 6.70 -4.94
CA GLY A 2 19.95 6.10 -3.71
C GLY A 2 19.74 4.58 -3.85
N SER A 3 19.85 3.85 -2.74
CA SER A 3 19.52 2.43 -2.63
C SER A 3 18.11 2.14 -3.15
N ILE A 4 17.88 0.93 -3.68
CA ILE A 4 16.54 0.42 -4.05
C ILE A 4 15.53 0.68 -2.92
N ARG A 5 15.96 0.44 -1.68
CA ARG A 5 15.17 0.68 -0.48
C ARG A 5 14.75 2.15 -0.33
N SER A 6 15.67 3.09 -0.56
CA SER A 6 15.38 4.53 -0.51
C SER A 6 14.42 4.97 -1.63
N LYS A 7 14.55 4.37 -2.82
CA LYS A 7 13.61 4.62 -3.93
C LYS A 7 12.21 4.12 -3.61
N ILE A 8 12.09 2.93 -3.01
CA ILE A 8 10.81 2.38 -2.55
C ILE A 8 10.21 3.25 -1.46
N LYS A 9 11.01 3.68 -0.47
CA LYS A 9 10.57 4.62 0.57
C LYS A 9 9.93 5.86 -0.04
N SER A 10 10.63 6.54 -0.95
CA SER A 10 10.12 7.74 -1.62
C SER A 10 8.82 7.49 -2.39
N ARG A 11 8.67 6.33 -3.04
CA ARG A 11 7.42 5.98 -3.75
C ARG A 11 6.26 5.75 -2.78
N VAL A 12 6.51 5.12 -1.62
CA VAL A 12 5.49 4.90 -0.59
C VAL A 12 5.10 6.23 0.06
N GLU A 13 6.06 7.10 0.38
CA GLU A 13 5.80 8.43 0.93
C GLU A 13 4.91 9.24 -0.02
N LYS A 14 5.28 9.33 -1.30
CA LYS A 14 4.47 10.01 -2.34
C LYS A 14 3.08 9.41 -2.52
N PHE A 15 2.95 8.09 -2.35
CA PHE A 15 1.65 7.42 -2.42
C PHE A 15 0.73 7.83 -1.26
N ILE A 16 1.29 8.02 -0.07
CA ILE A 16 0.53 8.45 1.11
C ILE A 16 0.28 9.97 1.11
N GLU A 17 1.19 10.77 0.55
CA GLU A 17 1.08 12.23 0.50
C GLU A 17 -0.19 12.70 -0.23
N VAL A 18 -0.59 12.00 -1.28
CA VAL A 18 -1.82 12.26 -2.04
C VAL A 18 -3.06 11.57 -1.46
N ASP A 19 -3.00 11.06 -0.23
CA ASP A 19 -4.08 10.32 0.42
C ASP A 19 -5.12 11.23 1.09
N SER A 20 -5.95 11.89 0.28
CA SER A 20 -7.02 12.77 0.77
C SER A 20 -8.16 12.04 1.50
N THR A 21 -8.34 10.74 1.24
CA THR A 21 -9.45 9.92 1.74
C THR A 21 -9.05 9.00 2.89
N GLY A 22 -7.75 8.78 3.09
CA GLY A 22 -7.21 7.87 4.11
C GLY A 22 -7.17 6.40 3.72
N TYR A 23 -7.71 6.01 2.55
CA TYR A 23 -7.74 4.61 2.15
C TYR A 23 -6.34 4.08 1.78
N ARG A 24 -5.44 4.93 1.28
CA ARG A 24 -4.09 4.49 0.84
C ARG A 24 -3.24 4.13 2.05
N ARG A 25 -3.34 4.91 3.13
CA ARG A 25 -2.73 4.56 4.41
C ARG A 25 -3.39 3.32 5.00
N ALA A 26 -4.72 3.21 4.94
CA ALA A 26 -5.44 2.06 5.48
C ALA A 26 -5.05 0.73 4.82
N ILE A 27 -4.92 0.69 3.49
CA ILE A 27 -4.53 -0.56 2.80
C ILE A 27 -3.10 -0.98 3.15
N LEU A 28 -2.18 -0.02 3.34
CA LEU A 28 -0.82 -0.32 3.80
C LEU A 28 -0.83 -0.86 5.24
N CYS A 29 -1.63 -0.27 6.12
CA CYS A 29 -1.84 -0.80 7.48
C CYS A 29 -2.36 -2.23 7.47
N ILE A 30 -3.29 -2.56 6.56
CA ILE A 30 -3.80 -3.92 6.41
C ILE A 30 -2.65 -4.86 6.02
N PHE A 31 -1.87 -4.55 4.98
CA PHE A 31 -0.73 -5.38 4.59
C PHE A 31 0.32 -5.54 5.69
N ILE A 32 0.59 -4.50 6.49
CA ILE A 32 1.48 -4.59 7.64
C ILE A 32 0.96 -5.61 8.67
N LYS A 33 -0.36 -5.67 8.89
CA LYS A 33 -1.01 -6.55 9.87
C LYS A 33 -1.15 -7.99 9.36
N VAL A 34 -1.77 -8.19 8.20
CA VAL A 34 -2.15 -9.53 7.70
C VAL A 34 -1.08 -10.18 6.84
N LYS A 35 -0.09 -9.41 6.36
CA LYS A 35 1.02 -9.81 5.45
C LYS A 35 0.61 -10.28 4.07
N LYS A 36 -0.54 -10.93 3.90
CA LYS A 36 -1.07 -11.39 2.62
C LYS A 36 -2.57 -11.16 2.56
N ALA A 37 -3.07 -10.85 1.37
CA ALA A 37 -4.50 -10.71 1.12
C ALA A 37 -4.82 -10.83 -0.37
N THR A 38 -6.06 -11.19 -0.65
CA THR A 38 -6.72 -11.10 -1.97
C THR A 38 -7.43 -9.76 -2.14
N ILE A 39 -7.86 -9.45 -3.36
CA ILE A 39 -8.67 -8.25 -3.63
C ILE A 39 -9.99 -8.29 -2.84
N ASP A 40 -10.61 -9.46 -2.73
CA ASP A 40 -11.90 -9.63 -2.08
C ASP A 40 -11.79 -9.42 -0.56
N GLU A 41 -10.77 -9.98 0.07
CA GLU A 41 -10.49 -9.75 1.50
C GLU A 41 -10.17 -8.28 1.78
N LEU A 42 -9.37 -7.63 0.92
CA LEU A 42 -9.06 -6.20 1.07
C LEU A 42 -10.30 -5.32 0.91
N HIS A 43 -11.18 -5.66 -0.03
CA HIS A 43 -12.44 -4.96 -0.22
C HIS A 43 -13.36 -5.11 0.99
N GLU A 44 -13.47 -6.31 1.56
CA GLU A 44 -14.24 -6.52 2.79
C GLU A 44 -13.66 -5.73 3.98
N MET A 45 -12.34 -5.75 4.16
CA MET A 45 -11.68 -5.05 5.28
C MET A 45 -11.76 -3.53 5.16
N LEU A 46 -11.57 -2.98 3.95
CA LEU A 46 -11.67 -1.55 3.70
C LEU A 46 -13.12 -1.07 3.70
N GLY A 47 -14.04 -1.87 3.14
CA GLY A 47 -15.46 -1.56 3.05
C GLY A 47 -16.14 -1.32 4.40
N LYS A 48 -15.57 -1.86 5.49
CA LYS A 48 -16.03 -1.61 6.87
C LYS A 48 -15.90 -0.15 7.30
N LYS A 49 -15.02 0.64 6.67
CA LYS A 49 -14.71 2.03 7.07
C LYS A 49 -14.76 3.03 5.92
N TYR A 50 -14.62 2.56 4.68
CA TYR A 50 -14.51 3.40 3.50
C TYR A 50 -15.51 2.96 2.45
N ASN A 51 -16.11 3.90 1.73
CA ASN A 51 -16.94 3.61 0.57
C ASN A 51 -16.05 3.35 -0.66
N VAL A 52 -15.45 2.16 -0.72
CA VAL A 52 -14.57 1.73 -1.81
C VAL A 52 -15.24 0.63 -2.63
N SER A 53 -15.10 0.68 -3.95
CA SER A 53 -15.52 -0.41 -4.82
C SER A 53 -14.41 -1.45 -4.98
N ARG A 54 -14.78 -2.68 -5.30
CA ARG A 54 -13.84 -3.76 -5.62
C ARG A 54 -12.84 -3.36 -6.71
N ASN A 55 -13.29 -2.65 -7.74
CA ASN A 55 -12.43 -2.19 -8.83
C ASN A 55 -11.40 -1.16 -8.34
N MET A 56 -11.82 -0.24 -7.48
CA MET A 56 -10.91 0.73 -6.86
C MET A 56 -9.82 0.04 -6.04
N VAL A 57 -10.20 -0.98 -5.25
CA VAL A 57 -9.25 -1.81 -4.48
C VAL A 57 -8.29 -2.56 -5.43
N ALA A 58 -8.80 -3.16 -6.49
CA ALA A 58 -7.98 -3.85 -7.49
C ALA A 58 -6.95 -2.92 -8.15
N SER A 59 -7.37 -1.72 -8.59
CA SER A 59 -6.47 -0.72 -9.17
C SER A 59 -5.40 -0.27 -8.18
N MET A 60 -5.76 -0.09 -6.91
CA MET A 60 -4.84 0.31 -5.86
C MET A 60 -3.81 -0.76 -5.54
N VAL A 61 -4.24 -2.02 -5.41
CA VAL A 61 -3.35 -3.15 -5.21
C VAL A 61 -2.42 -3.33 -6.41
N GLY A 62 -2.94 -3.17 -7.63
CA GLY A 62 -2.14 -3.16 -8.85
C GLY A 62 -1.07 -2.07 -8.83
N TYR A 63 -1.40 -0.85 -8.40
CA TYR A 63 -0.44 0.23 -8.25
C TYR A 63 0.63 -0.09 -7.19
N ILE A 64 0.23 -0.62 -6.04
CA ILE A 64 1.14 -1.00 -4.97
C ILE A 64 2.10 -2.12 -5.44
N HIS A 65 1.58 -3.10 -6.17
CA HIS A 65 2.38 -4.20 -6.71
C HIS A 65 3.35 -3.71 -7.80
N SER A 66 2.86 -3.04 -8.83
CA SER A 66 3.64 -2.70 -10.03
C SER A 66 4.48 -1.44 -9.88
N LYS A 67 4.00 -0.41 -9.16
CA LYS A 67 4.68 0.88 -9.05
C LYS A 67 5.50 1.00 -7.76
N LEU A 68 4.91 0.64 -6.61
CA LEU A 68 5.65 0.69 -5.34
C LEU A 68 6.64 -0.47 -5.24
N GLY A 69 6.28 -1.66 -5.77
CA GLY A 69 7.17 -2.82 -5.81
C GLY A 69 7.29 -3.55 -4.47
N ILE A 70 6.37 -3.28 -3.53
CA ILE A 70 6.43 -3.82 -2.17
C ILE A 70 5.69 -5.15 -2.01
N LEU A 71 4.90 -5.56 -3.01
CA LEU A 71 4.16 -6.82 -2.99
C LEU A 71 4.82 -7.87 -3.90
N ARG A 72 4.49 -9.12 -3.65
CA ARG A 72 4.62 -10.24 -4.60
C ARG A 72 3.21 -10.76 -4.87
N SER A 73 2.87 -10.99 -6.12
CA SER A 73 1.63 -11.67 -6.49
C SER A 73 1.87 -13.15 -6.73
N ARG A 74 1.07 -14.03 -6.12
CA ARG A 74 1.12 -15.48 -6.37
C ARG A 74 -0.28 -15.98 -6.71
N LYS A 75 -0.34 -16.80 -7.76
CA LYS A 75 -1.53 -17.56 -8.14
C LYS A 75 -1.25 -19.03 -7.94
N GLU A 76 -1.88 -19.65 -6.93
CA GLU A 76 -1.66 -21.06 -6.56
C GLU A 76 -2.12 -22.00 -7.69
N SER A 77 -3.24 -21.68 -8.34
CA SER A 77 -3.78 -22.41 -9.48
C SER A 77 -4.64 -21.48 -10.34
N TYR A 78 -5.00 -21.90 -11.56
CA TYR A 78 -5.89 -21.12 -12.42
C TYR A 78 -7.25 -20.78 -11.78
N LYS A 79 -7.73 -21.63 -10.86
CA LYS A 79 -9.02 -21.53 -10.18
C LYS A 79 -8.97 -20.72 -8.89
N THR A 80 -7.80 -20.36 -8.38
CA THR A 80 -7.67 -19.60 -7.12
C THR A 80 -7.47 -18.10 -7.38
N PRO A 81 -7.97 -17.25 -6.46
CA PRO A 81 -7.74 -15.82 -6.54
C PRO A 81 -6.25 -15.48 -6.44
N MET A 82 -5.86 -14.36 -7.03
CA MET A 82 -4.51 -13.83 -6.89
C MET A 82 -4.28 -13.38 -5.45
N VAL A 83 -3.25 -13.92 -4.82
CA VAL A 83 -2.85 -13.54 -3.46
C VAL A 83 -1.68 -12.56 -3.56
N TYR A 84 -1.79 -11.43 -2.90
CA TYR A 84 -0.74 -10.44 -2.79
C TYR A 84 -0.09 -10.53 -1.42
N THR A 85 1.22 -10.72 -1.40
CA THR A 85 2.02 -10.87 -0.17
C THR A 85 2.99 -9.71 -0.05
N LEU A 86 3.02 -9.07 1.11
CA LEU A 86 4.01 -8.05 1.46
C LEU A 86 5.40 -8.68 1.53
N ARG A 87 6.37 -8.06 0.85
CA ARG A 87 7.77 -8.45 0.97
C ARG A 87 8.29 -8.07 2.35
N GLU A 88 8.76 -9.06 3.10
CA GLU A 88 9.23 -8.89 4.47
C GLU A 88 10.35 -7.85 4.58
N GLU A 89 11.22 -7.80 3.56
CA GLU A 89 12.32 -6.84 3.48
C GLU A 89 11.86 -5.37 3.55
N TYR A 90 10.59 -5.06 3.29
CA TYR A 90 10.04 -3.70 3.33
C TYR A 90 9.13 -3.43 4.53
N LEU A 91 8.92 -4.40 5.42
CA LEU A 91 7.98 -4.28 6.52
C LEU A 91 8.31 -3.13 7.47
N ASP A 92 9.55 -3.05 7.94
CA ASP A 92 10.02 -2.01 8.86
C ASP A 92 9.99 -0.62 8.21
N LEU A 93 10.26 -0.54 6.90
CA LEU A 93 10.13 0.69 6.13
C LEU A 93 8.69 1.18 6.10
N LEU A 94 7.74 0.29 5.82
CA LEU A 94 6.32 0.64 5.80
C LEU A 94 5.83 1.07 7.18
N MET A 95 6.22 0.36 8.24
CA MET A 95 5.87 0.75 9.61
C MET A 95 6.36 2.16 9.94
N LYS A 96 7.61 2.49 9.58
CA LYS A 96 8.16 3.84 9.78
C LYS A 96 7.37 4.90 9.01
N VAL A 97 7.11 4.67 7.73
CA VAL A 97 6.43 5.64 6.85
C VAL A 97 4.95 5.83 7.22
N VAL A 98 4.27 4.76 7.63
CA VAL A 98 2.86 4.82 8.04
C VAL A 98 2.68 5.44 9.42
N ASN A 99 3.66 5.29 10.33
CA ASN A 99 3.63 5.89 11.66
C ASN A 99 4.14 7.32 11.71
N THR A 100 4.89 7.78 10.69
CA THR A 100 5.22 9.21 10.58
C THR A 100 3.97 10.01 10.25
N ALA A 101 3.64 10.97 11.13
CA ALA A 101 2.63 11.99 10.87
C ALA A 101 2.94 12.71 9.54
N PRO A 102 1.94 13.24 8.82
CA PRO A 102 2.18 14.06 7.65
C PRO A 102 3.15 15.17 8.05
N LYS A 103 4.33 15.25 7.41
CA LYS A 103 5.16 16.44 7.58
C LYS A 103 4.33 17.63 7.08
N PRO A 104 4.22 18.72 7.85
CA PRO A 104 3.73 19.96 7.25
C PRO A 104 4.67 20.26 6.10
N SER A 105 4.12 20.30 4.89
CA SER A 105 4.82 20.74 3.69
C SER A 105 5.34 22.15 3.95
N SER A 106 6.63 22.26 4.28
CA SER A 106 7.33 23.54 4.36
C SER A 106 7.64 24.01 2.94
N ASP A 107 6.60 24.29 2.18
CA ASP A 107 6.64 25.12 0.98
C ASP A 107 5.67 26.28 1.22
N ALA A 108 6.06 27.18 2.11
CA ALA A 108 5.41 28.47 2.27
C ALA A 108 6.50 29.54 2.48
N VAL A 109 6.42 30.55 1.61
CA VAL A 109 7.09 31.86 1.65
C VAL A 109 8.44 31.93 0.93
N THR A 110 8.31 32.32 -0.34
CA THR A 110 9.21 33.26 -1.06
C THR A 110 9.31 34.57 -0.30
#